data_AF-A0A7S4NNI2-F1
#
_entry.id   AF-A0A7S4NNI2-F1
#
_cell.length_a   1.000
_cell.length_b   1.000
_cell.length_c   1.000
_cell.angle_alpha   90.00
_cell.angle_beta   90.00
_cell.angle_gamma   90.00
#
_symmetry.space_group_name_H-M   'P 1'
#
loop_
_entity.id
_entity.type
_entity.pdbx_description
1 polymer ?
#
loop_
_entity_poly.entity_id
_entity_poly.type
_entity_poly.pdbx_seq_one_letter_code
_entity_poly.pdbx_strand_id
1 'polypeptide(L)'
;EINFWLPLTPVWDSNSLYFESAPGRGDFTPFNLRYGEIGRFWGSQCLHYTVPNETGVCRVSFDFRVIPRSCFVEQFSGGNRPDGRLLFDIGGFFGWLDAEGNE
;
A
#
# COMPACT_ATOMS: atom_id res chain seq x y z
N GLU A 1 7.71 7.26 -0.02
CA GLU A 1 7.65 5.84 -0.43
C GLU A 1 6.96 5.71 -1.78
N ILE A 2 7.24 4.65 -2.53
CA ILE A 2 6.58 4.30 -3.79
C ILE A 2 5.81 3.00 -3.57
N ASN A 3 4.54 2.97 -3.96
CA ASN A 3 3.74 1.75 -3.92
C ASN A 3 3.87 1.00 -5.23
N PHE A 4 3.99 -0.32 -5.10
CA PHE A 4 3.93 -1.28 -6.18
C PHE A 4 2.80 -2.26 -5.88
N TRP A 5 1.75 -2.19 -6.68
CA TRP A 5 0.55 -2.99 -6.54
C TRP A 5 0.50 -4.04 -7.64
N LEU A 6 0.64 -5.29 -7.25
CA LEU A 6 0.69 -6.45 -8.14
C LEU A 6 -0.60 -7.28 -7.99
N PRO A 7 -1.56 -7.15 -8.91
CA PRO A 7 -2.72 -8.02 -8.94
C PRO A 7 -2.33 -9.43 -9.42
N LEU A 8 -2.81 -10.46 -8.70
CA LEU A 8 -2.66 -11.88 -9.05
C LEU A 8 -3.81 -12.40 -9.93
N THR A 9 -4.85 -11.59 -10.09
CA THR A 9 -6.00 -11.81 -10.96
C THR A 9 -6.09 -10.63 -11.93
N PRO A 10 -6.63 -10.78 -13.16
CA PRO A 10 -6.86 -9.63 -14.02
C PRO A 10 -7.76 -8.60 -13.32
N VAL A 11 -7.43 -7.31 -13.46
CA VAL A 11 -8.18 -6.22 -12.83
C VAL A 11 -8.61 -5.19 -13.85
N TRP A 12 -9.87 -4.78 -13.75
CA TRP A 12 -10.53 -3.77 -14.56
C TRP A 12 -11.75 -3.24 -13.80
N ASP A 13 -12.09 -1.98 -14.04
CA ASP A 13 -13.34 -1.38 -13.53
C ASP A 13 -13.55 -1.63 -12.02
N SER A 14 -14.70 -2.18 -11.60
CA SER A 14 -15.08 -2.30 -10.19
C SER A 14 -14.28 -3.32 -9.36
N ASN A 15 -13.49 -4.20 -10.01
CA ASN A 15 -12.54 -5.06 -9.29
C ASN A 15 -11.13 -4.47 -9.24
N SER A 16 -10.95 -3.19 -9.55
CA SER A 16 -9.64 -2.56 -9.53
C SER A 16 -9.40 -1.65 -8.31
N LEU A 17 -8.16 -1.19 -8.18
CA LEU A 17 -7.80 -0.11 -7.29
C LEU A 17 -7.91 1.21 -8.08
N TYR A 18 -8.73 2.13 -7.57
CA TYR A 18 -8.87 3.48 -8.12
C TYR A 18 -7.85 4.39 -7.47
N PHE A 19 -7.20 5.24 -8.25
CA PHE A 19 -6.16 6.16 -7.78
C PHE A 19 -6.22 7.47 -8.54
N GLU A 20 -5.81 8.57 -7.89
CA GLU A 20 -5.65 9.86 -8.57
C GLU A 20 -4.31 9.95 -9.32
N SER A 21 -4.30 10.68 -10.43
CA SER A 21 -3.12 10.78 -11.31
C SER A 21 -1.96 11.54 -10.66
N ALA A 22 -2.26 12.48 -9.77
CA ALA A 22 -1.32 13.21 -8.94
C ALA A 22 -2.02 13.70 -7.65
N PRO A 23 -1.27 14.05 -6.59
CA PRO A 23 -1.84 14.42 -5.30
C PRO A 23 -2.85 15.57 -5.40
N GLY A 24 -4.05 15.34 -4.85
CA GLY A 24 -5.11 16.36 -4.76
C GLY A 24 -5.83 16.64 -6.08
N ARG A 25 -5.66 15.81 -7.11
CA ARG A 25 -6.33 15.97 -8.40
C ARG A 25 -7.78 15.47 -8.38
N GLY A 26 -8.06 14.44 -7.59
CA GLY A 26 -9.38 13.80 -7.55
C GLY A 26 -9.83 13.18 -8.88
N ASP A 27 -8.93 12.98 -9.85
CA ASP A 27 -9.20 12.39 -11.16
C ASP A 27 -9.01 10.87 -11.13
N PHE A 28 -9.83 10.22 -10.30
CA PHE A 28 -9.70 8.80 -10.01
C PHE A 28 -9.95 7.92 -11.22
N THR A 29 -8.98 7.05 -11.51
CA THR A 29 -9.11 6.03 -12.56
C THR A 29 -8.70 4.66 -12.01
N PRO A 30 -9.33 3.56 -12.48
CA PRO A 30 -8.92 2.23 -12.09
C PRO A 30 -7.62 1.82 -12.79
N PHE A 31 -6.81 1.01 -12.13
CA PHE A 31 -5.78 0.24 -12.83
C PHE A 31 -6.43 -0.79 -13.77
N ASN A 32 -5.98 -0.86 -15.02
CA ASN A 32 -6.39 -1.93 -15.93
C ASN A 32 -5.16 -2.79 -16.23
N LEU A 33 -5.01 -3.89 -15.49
CA LEU A 33 -3.80 -4.70 -15.48
C LEU A 33 -4.13 -6.18 -15.66
N ARG A 34 -3.24 -6.87 -16.34
CA ARG A 34 -3.25 -8.32 -16.56
C ARG A 34 -2.28 -9.01 -15.61
N TYR A 35 -2.39 -10.33 -15.54
CA TYR A 35 -1.47 -11.15 -14.77
C TYR A 35 0.00 -10.86 -15.14
N GLY A 36 0.84 -10.58 -14.14
CA GLY A 36 2.24 -10.24 -14.31
C GLY A 36 2.53 -8.74 -14.52
N GLU A 37 1.51 -7.90 -14.72
CA GLU A 37 1.67 -6.46 -14.78
C GLU A 37 1.57 -5.83 -13.38
N ILE A 38 2.29 -4.73 -13.16
CA ILE A 38 2.37 -4.08 -11.84
C ILE A 38 2.01 -2.59 -11.94
N GLY A 39 1.13 -2.14 -11.05
CA GLY A 39 0.80 -0.74 -10.89
C GLY A 39 1.83 -0.04 -10.02
N ARG A 40 2.45 1.03 -10.51
CA ARG A 40 3.35 1.88 -9.72
C ARG A 40 2.71 3.25 -9.52
N PHE A 41 2.56 3.67 -8.27
CA PHE A 41 1.95 4.95 -7.93
C PHE A 41 2.46 5.49 -6.59
N TRP A 42 2.12 6.74 -6.29
CA TRP A 42 2.46 7.38 -5.02
C TRP A 42 1.35 7.16 -3.99
N GLY A 43 1.16 5.94 -3.48
CA GLY A 43 0.07 5.63 -2.55
C GLY A 43 0.10 6.37 -1.20
N SER A 44 1.22 7.01 -0.85
CA SER A 44 1.32 7.89 0.33
C SER A 44 0.89 9.34 0.08
N GLN A 45 0.78 9.76 -1.18
CA GLN A 45 0.46 11.15 -1.55
C GLN A 45 -0.81 11.23 -2.39
N CYS A 46 -1.05 10.21 -3.21
CA CYS A 46 -2.24 10.05 -4.02
C CYS A 46 -3.32 9.28 -3.24
N LEU A 47 -4.50 9.88 -3.15
CA LEU A 47 -5.71 9.19 -2.72
C LEU A 47 -5.99 7.99 -3.63
N HIS A 48 -6.45 6.91 -3.02
CA HIS A 48 -6.83 5.68 -3.69
C HIS A 48 -7.91 4.95 -2.89
N TYR A 49 -8.78 4.22 -3.58
CA TYR A 49 -9.87 3.50 -2.95
C TYR A 49 -10.34 2.32 -3.80
N THR A 50 -11.25 1.54 -3.24
CA THR A 50 -11.91 0.41 -3.91
C THR A 50 -13.40 0.65 -3.90
N VAL A 51 -14.08 0.19 -4.94
CA VAL A 51 -15.54 0.18 -5.01
C VAL A 51 -16.06 -1.25 -4.77
N PRO A 52 -17.37 -1.43 -4.51
CA PRO A 52 -17.98 -2.76 -4.52
C PRO A 52 -17.69 -3.49 -5.83
N ASN A 53 -17.24 -4.73 -5.74
CA ASN A 53 -16.84 -5.50 -6.91
C ASN A 53 -18.07 -6.15 -7.57
N GLU A 54 -18.39 -5.72 -8.79
CA GLU A 54 -19.53 -6.19 -9.58
C GLU A 54 -19.10 -7.10 -10.74
N THR A 55 -17.80 -7.36 -10.91
CA THR A 55 -17.26 -8.11 -12.06
C THR A 55 -17.48 -9.62 -11.99
N GLY A 56 -17.95 -10.15 -10.86
CA GLY A 56 -18.04 -11.59 -10.61
C GLY A 56 -16.70 -12.30 -10.44
N VAL A 57 -15.57 -11.58 -10.48
CA VAL A 57 -14.23 -12.14 -10.32
C VAL A 57 -13.63 -11.70 -8.98
N CYS A 58 -13.18 -12.67 -8.17
CA CYS A 58 -12.46 -12.38 -6.93
C CYS A 58 -11.11 -11.72 -7.26
N ARG A 59 -10.81 -10.59 -6.60
CA ARG A 59 -9.52 -9.91 -6.72
C ARG A 59 -8.56 -10.37 -5.63
N VAL A 60 -7.37 -10.79 -6.03
CA VAL A 60 -6.25 -11.04 -5.12
C VAL A 60 -5.05 -10.21 -5.58
N SER A 61 -4.33 -9.57 -4.65
CA SER A 61 -3.19 -8.71 -4.99
C SER A 61 -2.18 -8.61 -3.85
N PHE A 62 -0.93 -8.31 -4.19
CA PHE A 62 0.10 -7.84 -3.26
C PHE A 62 0.27 -6.32 -3.38
N ASP A 63 0.42 -5.64 -2.24
CA ASP A 63 0.86 -4.23 -2.17
C ASP A 63 2.15 -4.17 -1.36
N PHE A 64 3.22 -3.67 -1.96
CA PHE A 64 4.47 -3.44 -1.26
C PHE A 64 4.99 -2.03 -1.49
N ARG A 65 5.57 -1.49 -0.43
CA ARG A 65 6.06 -0.11 -0.37
C ARG A 65 7.57 -0.14 -0.36
N VAL A 66 8.14 0.65 -1.25
CA VAL A 66 9.60 0.74 -1.42
C VAL A 66 10.03 2.17 -1.14
N ILE A 67 11.07 2.31 -0.33
CA ILE A 67 11.76 3.57 -0.09
C ILE A 67 13.19 3.40 -0.62
N PRO A 68 13.64 4.23 -1.58
CA PRO A 68 15.03 4.23 -1.98
C PRO A 68 15.93 4.47 -0.77
N ARG A 69 17.05 3.74 -0.64
CA ARG A 69 17.96 3.87 0.51
C ARG A 69 18.44 5.31 0.72
N SER A 70 18.63 6.08 -0.35
CA SER A 70 18.99 7.50 -0.29
C SER A 70 17.93 8.40 0.35
N CYS A 71 16.67 7.96 0.36
CA CYS A 71 15.53 8.65 0.99
C CYS A 71 15.17 8.05 2.35
N PHE A 72 15.84 6.96 2.76
CA PHE A 72 15.58 6.31 4.03
C PHE A 72 16.39 6.96 5.14
N VAL A 73 15.70 7.45 6.17
CA VAL A 73 16.32 8.01 7.37
C VAL A 73 16.36 6.91 8.43
N GLU A 74 17.55 6.36 8.66
CA GLU A 74 17.78 5.21 9.55
C GLU A 74 17.53 5.52 11.03
N GLN A 75 17.63 6.79 11.42
CA GLN A 75 17.32 7.26 12.76
C GLN A 75 15.94 7.91 12.78
N PHE A 76 14.88 7.10 12.65
CA PHE A 76 13.61 7.48 13.27
C PHE A 76 13.58 6.83 14.64
N SER A 77 14.26 7.45 15.61
CA SER A 77 14.21 7.04 17.01
C SER A 77 12.75 6.86 17.38
N GLY A 78 12.37 5.63 17.74
CA GLY A 78 11.01 5.25 18.10
C GLY A 78 10.39 6.16 19.14
N GLY A 79 9.79 7.26 18.68
CA GLY A 79 8.72 7.88 19.44
C GLY A 79 7.64 6.84 19.58
N ASN A 80 6.94 6.84 20.70
CA ASN A 80 5.56 6.36 20.63
C ASN A 80 4.79 7.45 19.87
N ARG A 81 3.87 7.05 18.99
CA ARG A 81 2.87 8.03 18.58
C ARG A 81 2.15 8.48 19.85
N PRO A 82 1.82 9.76 20.01
CA PRO A 82 1.04 10.23 21.16
C PRO A 82 -0.30 9.49 21.32
N ASP A 83 -0.78 8.85 20.25
CA ASP A 83 -2.03 8.08 20.17
C ASP A 83 -1.89 6.59 20.57
N GLY A 84 -0.69 6.14 20.95
CA GLY A 84 -0.43 4.75 21.36
C GLY A 84 -0.42 3.73 20.22
N ARG A 85 -0.55 4.14 18.96
CA ARG A 85 -0.44 3.24 17.81
C ARG A 85 1.03 3.00 17.47
N LEU A 86 1.36 1.75 17.09
CA LEU A 86 2.67 1.36 16.59
C LEU A 86 3.14 2.36 15.52
N LEU A 87 4.31 2.96 15.75
CA LEU A 87 5.05 3.60 14.68
C LEU A 87 5.53 2.51 13.74
N PHE A 88 5.24 2.71 12.45
CA PHE A 88 5.72 1.80 11.43
C PHE A 88 7.23 1.99 11.30
N ASP A 89 7.96 1.17 12.05
CA ASP A 89 9.40 0.99 11.92
C ASP A 89 9.67 -0.32 11.17
N ILE A 90 10.75 -0.36 10.41
CA ILE A 90 11.14 -1.56 9.67
C ILE A 90 11.49 -2.65 10.70
N GLY A 91 10.68 -3.72 10.74
CA GLY A 91 10.82 -4.79 11.73
C GLY A 91 10.13 -4.52 13.06
N GLY A 92 9.52 -3.34 13.27
CA GLY A 92 8.88 -2.96 14.53
C GLY A 92 7.71 -3.87 14.93
N PHE A 93 6.96 -4.39 13.96
CA PHE A 93 5.87 -5.34 14.23
C PHE A 93 6.39 -6.68 14.79
N PHE A 94 7.44 -7.24 14.20
CA PHE A 94 8.02 -8.51 14.65
C PHE A 94 8.78 -8.32 15.97
N GLY A 95 9.54 -7.24 16.13
CA GLY A 95 10.18 -6.92 17.40
C GLY A 95 9.18 -6.70 18.55
N TRP A 96 7.98 -6.18 18.26
CA TRP A 96 6.90 -6.09 19.24
C TRP A 96 6.29 -7.46 19.58
N LEU A 97 6.04 -8.32 18.59
CA LEU A 97 5.57 -9.70 18.83
C LEU A 97 6.55 -10.49 19.70
N ASP A 98 7.85 -10.39 19.42
CA ASP A 98 8.91 -11.02 20.21
C ASP A 98 8.93 -10.47 21.64
N ALA A 99 8.68 -9.16 21.82
CA ALA A 99 8.67 -8.51 23.13
C ALA A 99 7.44 -8.88 24.00
N GLU A 100 6.31 -9.23 23.39
CA GLU A 100 5.10 -9.66 24.11
C GLU A 100 5.03 -11.17 24.37
N GLY A 101 5.99 -11.95 23.84
CA GLY A 101 6.06 -13.39 24.08
C GLY A 101 4.89 -14.20 23.48
N ASN A 102 4.22 -13.64 22.47
CA ASN A 102 3.18 -14.32 21.70
C ASN A 102 3.81 -15.01 20.49
N GLU A 103 4.40 -16.19 20.70
CA GLU A 103 4.70 -17.15 19.62
C GLU A 103 3.44 -17.90 19.16
#